data_AF-A0A538AGI2-F1
#
_entry.id   AF-A0A538AGI2-F1
#
_cell.length_a   1.000
_cell.length_b   1.000
_cell.length_c   1.000
_cell.angle_alpha   90.00
_cell.angle_beta   90.00
_cell.angle_gamma   90.00
#
_symmetry.space_group_name_H-M   'P 1'
#
loop_
_entity.id
_entity.type
_entity.pdbx_description
1 polymer ?
#
loop_
_entity_poly.entity_id
_entity_poly.type
_entity_poly.pdbx_seq_one_letter_code
_entity_poly.pdbx_strand_id
1 'polypeptide(L)'
;MPSPLPEVPARTVVREDMRPSACVSAAQNDCHAREVVSAAVRSVVDHLEPPLSSLIRRGDRVLVKANMGCSGFRNPEDRVTSHPAYLEAIIECLLDCGARVTFGDDVARTVQYQRIWHTTGM
;
A
#
# COMPACT_ATOMS: atom_id res chain seq x y z
N MET A 1 48.56 -47.62 -11.61
CA MET A 1 47.14 -47.38 -11.93
C MET A 1 46.48 -46.83 -10.67
N PRO A 2 46.03 -45.56 -10.62
CA PRO A 2 45.32 -45.06 -9.45
C PRO A 2 43.87 -45.56 -9.48
N SER A 3 43.35 -45.96 -8.32
CA SER A 3 41.96 -46.42 -8.13
C SER A 3 40.94 -45.31 -8.47
N PRO A 4 39.74 -45.66 -8.97
CA PRO A 4 38.70 -44.68 -9.21
C PRO A 4 38.23 -44.06 -7.89
N LEU A 5 38.08 -42.73 -7.88
CA LEU A 5 37.47 -41.99 -6.77
C LEU A 5 35.96 -42.35 -6.68
N PRO A 6 35.36 -42.35 -5.48
CA PRO A 6 33.95 -42.68 -5.32
C PRO A 6 33.07 -41.61 -5.98
N GLU A 7 32.03 -42.05 -6.70
CA GLU A 7 30.99 -41.17 -7.22
C GLU A 7 30.27 -40.47 -6.06
N VAL A 8 30.25 -39.14 -6.12
CA VAL A 8 29.43 -38.32 -5.21
C VAL A 8 27.99 -38.42 -5.70
N PRO A 9 27.04 -38.90 -4.87
CA PRO A 9 25.65 -38.96 -5.31
C PRO A 9 25.16 -37.55 -5.61
N ALA A 10 24.51 -37.40 -6.77
CA ALA A 10 23.84 -36.17 -7.14
C ALA A 10 22.96 -35.73 -5.96
N ARG A 11 23.24 -34.54 -5.41
CA ARG A 11 22.38 -33.92 -4.42
C ARG A 11 21.00 -33.79 -5.07
N THR A 12 20.09 -34.66 -4.64
CA THR A 12 18.65 -34.42 -4.81
C THR A 12 18.39 -33.07 -4.18
N VAL A 13 18.15 -32.06 -5.01
CA VAL A 13 17.62 -30.77 -4.57
C VAL A 13 16.24 -31.09 -4.03
N VAL A 14 16.18 -31.21 -2.70
CA VAL A 14 14.92 -31.30 -1.96
C VAL A 14 14.17 -30.02 -2.34
N ARG A 15 12.98 -30.17 -2.94
CA ARG A 15 12.16 -29.05 -3.39
C ARG A 15 12.06 -28.02 -2.26
N GLU A 16 12.61 -26.86 -2.53
CA GLU A 16 12.61 -25.73 -1.62
C GLU A 16 11.14 -25.37 -1.32
N ASP A 17 10.88 -25.29 -0.03
CA ASP A 17 9.60 -25.02 0.60
C ASP A 17 8.89 -23.85 -0.14
N MET A 18 7.87 -24.14 -0.96
CA MET A 18 7.09 -23.15 -1.73
C MET A 18 6.18 -22.31 -0.83
N ARG A 19 6.72 -21.72 0.23
CA ARG A 19 6.06 -20.57 0.86
C ARG A 19 6.16 -19.41 -0.12
N PRO A 20 5.05 -18.72 -0.44
CA PRO A 20 5.14 -17.49 -1.22
C PRO A 20 6.17 -16.59 -0.52
N SER A 21 7.24 -16.21 -1.22
CA SER A 21 8.18 -15.24 -0.68
C SER A 21 7.41 -13.95 -0.48
N ALA A 22 7.26 -13.51 0.77
CA ALA A 22 6.63 -12.23 1.07
C ALA A 22 7.50 -11.13 0.45
N CYS A 23 6.98 -10.47 -0.58
CA CYS A 23 7.62 -9.32 -1.22
C CYS A 23 7.19 -8.04 -0.49
N VAL A 24 8.15 -7.15 -0.24
CA VAL A 24 7.88 -5.80 0.28
C VAL A 24 8.40 -4.82 -0.76
N SER A 25 7.53 -3.90 -1.20
CA SER A 25 7.90 -2.79 -2.06
C SER A 25 7.84 -1.48 -1.28
N ALA A 26 8.83 -0.62 -1.49
CA ALA A 26 8.93 0.70 -0.86
C ALA A 26 9.46 1.71 -1.87
N ALA A 27 8.95 2.93 -1.81
CA ALA A 27 9.42 4.07 -2.59
C ALA A 27 9.73 5.23 -1.66
N GLN A 28 10.84 5.93 -1.94
CA GLN A 28 11.19 7.15 -1.23
C GLN A 28 10.26 8.29 -1.67
N ASN A 29 9.82 9.09 -0.70
CA ASN A 29 8.99 10.27 -0.92
C ASN A 29 9.43 11.38 0.03
N ASP A 30 10.05 12.42 -0.50
CA ASP A 30 10.70 13.45 0.32
C ASP A 30 9.77 14.61 0.70
N CYS A 31 8.62 14.75 0.04
CA CYS A 31 7.64 15.80 0.33
C CYS A 31 6.21 15.38 -0.06
N HIS A 32 5.22 16.19 0.31
CA HIS A 32 3.80 15.92 0.00
C HIS A 32 3.28 16.63 -1.26
N ALA A 33 4.18 17.02 -2.18
CA ALA A 33 3.76 17.49 -3.50
C ALA A 33 3.04 16.37 -4.26
N ARG A 34 1.92 16.70 -4.91
CA ARG A 34 1.03 15.72 -5.56
C ARG A 34 1.79 14.80 -6.51
N GLU A 35 2.66 15.36 -7.34
CA GLU A 35 3.39 14.64 -8.37
C GLU A 35 4.39 13.65 -7.76
N VAL A 36 5.08 14.05 -6.68
CA VAL A 36 6.06 13.22 -5.98
C VAL A 36 5.36 12.06 -5.28
N VAL A 37 4.26 12.34 -4.59
CA VAL A 37 3.46 11.33 -3.88
C VAL A 37 2.83 10.34 -4.88
N SER A 38 2.25 10.85 -5.98
CA SER A 38 1.63 9.99 -7.01
C SER A 38 2.67 9.06 -7.65
N ALA A 39 3.87 9.56 -7.97
CA ALA A 39 4.95 8.74 -8.50
C ALA A 39 5.40 7.65 -7.51
N ALA A 40 5.59 7.99 -6.24
CA ALA A 40 5.98 7.02 -5.20
C ALA A 40 4.90 5.94 -4.98
N VAL A 41 3.62 6.35 -4.90
CA VAL A 41 2.49 5.43 -4.74
C VAL A 41 2.37 4.49 -5.94
N ARG A 42 2.42 5.02 -7.18
CA ARG A 42 2.38 4.19 -8.40
C ARG A 42 3.52 3.19 -8.42
N SER A 43 4.75 3.62 -8.09
CA SER A 43 5.90 2.73 -8.01
C SER A 43 5.70 1.58 -7.02
N VAL A 44 5.04 1.79 -5.88
CA VAL A 44 4.77 0.69 -4.93
C VAL A 44 3.64 -0.21 -5.43
N VAL A 45 2.57 0.38 -5.98
CA VAL A 45 1.38 -0.34 -6.49
C VAL A 45 1.73 -1.23 -7.70
N ASP A 46 2.64 -0.79 -8.56
CA ASP A 46 3.07 -1.55 -9.75
C ASP A 46 3.83 -2.85 -9.39
N HIS A 47 4.34 -2.96 -8.16
CA HIS A 47 4.98 -4.18 -7.64
C HIS A 47 4.00 -5.13 -6.92
N LEU A 48 2.70 -4.83 -6.91
CA LEU A 48 1.71 -5.74 -6.32
C LEU A 48 1.59 -7.04 -7.13
N GLU A 49 1.62 -8.16 -6.42
CA GLU A 49 1.39 -9.49 -6.98
C GLU A 49 0.20 -10.16 -6.26
N PRO A 50 -0.93 -10.38 -6.94
CA PRO A 50 -1.18 -10.07 -8.35
C PRO A 50 -1.42 -8.55 -8.57
N PRO A 51 -1.29 -8.03 -9.81
CA PRO A 51 -1.41 -6.60 -10.11
C PRO A 51 -2.77 -6.03 -9.68
N LEU A 52 -2.81 -4.74 -9.33
CA LEU A 52 -4.04 -4.08 -8.87
C LEU A 52 -5.21 -4.23 -9.85
N SER A 53 -4.95 -4.14 -11.16
CA SER A 53 -5.95 -4.30 -12.23
C SER A 53 -6.55 -5.70 -12.33
N SER A 54 -5.92 -6.71 -11.72
CA SER A 54 -6.48 -8.07 -11.60
C SER A 54 -7.33 -8.26 -10.35
N LEU A 55 -7.09 -7.45 -9.32
CA LEU A 55 -7.81 -7.44 -8.05
C LEU A 55 -9.11 -6.63 -8.13
N ILE A 56 -9.11 -5.58 -8.96
CA ILE A 56 -10.23 -4.64 -9.10
C ILE A 56 -10.85 -4.79 -10.48
N ARG A 57 -12.18 -4.97 -10.52
CA ARG A 57 -12.96 -4.98 -11.77
C ARG A 57 -13.68 -3.66 -11.96
N ARG A 58 -13.91 -3.31 -13.23
CA ARG A 58 -14.70 -2.13 -13.58
C ARG A 58 -16.08 -2.18 -12.93
N GLY A 59 -16.41 -1.14 -12.16
CA GLY A 59 -17.68 -1.01 -11.44
C GLY A 59 -17.64 -1.51 -9.99
N ASP A 60 -16.57 -2.16 -9.55
CA ASP A 60 -16.41 -2.60 -8.16
C ASP A 60 -16.51 -1.40 -7.21
N ARG A 61 -17.21 -1.60 -6.08
CA ARG A 61 -17.33 -0.58 -5.04
C ARG A 61 -16.21 -0.78 -4.03
N VAL A 62 -15.30 0.18 -3.97
CA VAL A 62 -14.12 0.11 -3.11
C VAL A 62 -14.21 1.20 -2.03
N LEU A 63 -14.01 0.81 -0.77
CA LEU A 63 -13.81 1.73 0.33
C LEU A 63 -12.32 1.91 0.59
N VAL A 64 -11.81 3.12 0.41
CA VAL A 64 -10.47 3.51 0.86
C VAL A 64 -10.58 3.94 2.32
N LYS A 65 -10.04 3.11 3.22
CA LYS A 65 -10.02 3.40 4.66
C LYS A 65 -8.91 4.39 4.97
N ALA A 66 -9.26 5.65 5.16
CA ALA A 66 -8.34 6.67 5.63
C ALA A 66 -8.02 6.43 7.11
N ASN A 67 -6.80 6.77 7.54
CA ASN A 67 -6.52 6.91 8.97
C ASN A 67 -6.70 8.37 9.37
N MET A 68 -7.74 8.66 10.14
CA MET A 68 -8.06 9.99 10.66
C MET A 68 -7.95 10.01 12.19
N GLY A 69 -7.04 9.21 12.78
CA GLY A 69 -6.81 9.14 14.22
C GLY A 69 -6.71 10.51 14.89
N CYS A 70 -7.82 10.96 15.49
CA CYS A 70 -7.98 12.30 16.06
C CYS A 70 -8.17 12.25 17.58
N SER A 71 -7.43 11.42 18.30
CA SER A 71 -7.43 11.47 19.77
C SER A 71 -6.28 12.33 20.28
N GLY A 72 -6.64 13.46 20.90
CA GLY A 72 -5.69 14.43 21.44
C GLY A 72 -5.16 15.38 20.37
N PHE A 73 -5.08 16.67 20.71
CA PHE A 73 -4.57 17.71 19.81
C PHE A 73 -3.05 17.56 19.70
N ARG A 74 -2.59 16.88 18.66
CA ARG A 74 -1.16 16.64 18.40
C ARG A 74 -0.66 17.45 17.20
N ASN A 75 0.63 17.78 17.22
CA ASN A 75 1.28 18.49 16.11
C ASN A 75 1.24 17.62 14.84
N PRO A 76 1.30 18.22 13.63
CA PRO A 76 1.23 17.48 12.36
C PRO A 76 2.20 16.29 12.24
N GLU A 77 3.42 16.44 12.75
CA GLU A 77 4.46 15.40 12.84
C GLU A 77 4.11 14.24 13.78
N ASP A 78 3.24 14.48 14.76
CA ASP A 78 2.76 13.53 15.76
C ASP A 78 1.43 12.87 15.36
N ARG A 79 0.92 13.18 14.16
CA ARG A 79 -0.31 12.62 13.65
C ARG A 79 -0.03 11.32 12.93
N VAL A 80 -0.81 10.30 13.27
CA VAL A 80 -0.93 9.08 12.47
C VAL A 80 -1.96 9.29 11.34
N THR A 81 -2.24 10.54 10.95
CA THR A 81 -3.27 10.87 9.96
C THR A 81 -2.72 10.69 8.54
N SER A 82 -3.47 10.03 7.66
CA SER A 82 -3.11 9.93 6.24
C SER A 82 -3.10 11.32 5.60
N HIS A 83 -2.09 11.63 4.79
CA HIS A 83 -2.05 12.91 4.07
C HIS A 83 -3.04 12.92 2.90
N PRO A 84 -3.75 14.05 2.59
CA PRO A 84 -4.69 14.13 1.48
C PRO A 84 -4.10 13.69 0.13
N ALA A 85 -2.91 14.19 -0.22
CA ALA A 85 -2.22 13.82 -1.47
C ALA A 85 -1.93 12.31 -1.59
N TYR A 86 -1.72 11.63 -0.46
CA TYR A 86 -1.52 10.18 -0.45
C TYR A 86 -2.82 9.43 -0.72
N LEU A 87 -3.93 9.85 -0.11
CA LEU A 87 -5.24 9.28 -0.41
C LEU A 87 -5.64 9.55 -1.87
N GLU A 88 -5.40 10.75 -2.37
CA GLU A 88 -5.70 11.11 -3.76
C GLU A 88 -4.96 10.17 -4.73
N ALA A 89 -3.66 9.97 -4.55
CA ALA A 89 -2.87 9.06 -5.38
C ALA A 89 -3.40 7.60 -5.36
N ILE A 90 -3.80 7.09 -4.19
CA ILE A 90 -4.39 5.74 -4.08
C ILE A 90 -5.76 5.69 -4.78
N ILE A 91 -6.59 6.70 -4.60
CA ILE A 91 -7.91 6.80 -5.22
C ILE A 91 -7.76 6.84 -6.75
N GLU A 92 -6.82 7.62 -7.28
CA GLU A 92 -6.52 7.66 -8.71
C GLU A 92 -6.15 6.28 -9.27
N CYS A 93 -5.25 5.54 -8.62
CA CYS A 93 -4.90 4.17 -9.04
C CYS A 93 -6.12 3.24 -9.12
N LEU A 94 -7.07 3.36 -8.19
CA LEU A 94 -8.31 2.58 -8.18
C LEU A 94 -9.30 3.03 -9.26
N LEU A 95 -9.42 4.33 -9.47
CA LEU A 95 -10.26 4.92 -10.53
C LEU A 95 -9.73 4.55 -11.92
N ASP A 96 -8.41 4.52 -12.11
CA ASP A 96 -7.74 4.06 -13.34
C ASP A 96 -8.11 2.59 -13.65
N CYS A 97 -8.37 1.77 -12.63
CA CYS A 97 -8.89 0.40 -12.76
C CYS A 97 -10.41 0.33 -13.01
N GLY A 98 -11.11 1.47 -13.00
CA GLY A 98 -12.55 1.57 -13.22
C GLY A 98 -13.41 1.32 -11.97
N ALA A 99 -12.84 1.41 -10.76
CA ALA A 99 -13.59 1.28 -9.52
C ALA A 99 -14.57 2.46 -9.30
N ARG A 100 -15.59 2.21 -8.47
CA ARG A 100 -16.42 3.22 -7.83
C ARG A 100 -15.92 3.41 -6.40
N VAL A 101 -15.12 4.44 -6.19
CA VAL A 101 -14.42 4.65 -4.92
C VAL A 101 -15.25 5.49 -3.96
N THR A 102 -15.29 5.05 -2.70
CA THR A 102 -15.68 5.85 -1.54
C THR A 102 -14.48 5.88 -0.59
N PHE A 103 -14.34 6.92 0.22
CA PHE A 103 -13.28 7.00 1.22
C PHE A 103 -13.83 7.51 2.55
N GLY A 104 -13.19 7.12 3.64
CA GLY A 104 -13.57 7.55 4.98
C GLY A 104 -12.87 6.76 6.07
N ASP A 105 -13.10 7.16 7.31
CA ASP A 105 -12.58 6.50 8.51
C ASP A 105 -13.74 6.14 9.45
N ASP A 106 -13.51 5.18 10.35
CA ASP A 106 -14.43 4.88 11.44
C ASP A 106 -14.22 5.93 12.54
N VAL A 107 -14.85 7.09 12.32
CA VAL A 107 -14.83 8.20 13.27
C VAL A 107 -15.94 8.10 14.31
N ALA A 108 -16.43 6.88 14.63
CA ALA A 108 -17.55 6.61 15.56
C ALA A 108 -17.47 7.27 16.95
N ARG A 109 -16.40 8.02 17.26
CA ARG A 109 -16.19 8.74 18.53
C ARG A 109 -16.09 10.27 18.40
N THR A 110 -16.14 10.86 17.21
CA THR A 110 -15.90 12.30 17.04
C THR A 110 -17.01 13.00 16.23
N VAL A 111 -17.87 13.74 16.94
CA VAL A 111 -18.92 14.62 16.36
C VAL A 111 -18.38 15.93 15.76
N GLN A 112 -17.06 16.03 15.52
CA GLN A 112 -16.37 17.29 15.15
C GLN A 112 -15.82 17.28 13.71
N TYR A 113 -16.59 16.78 12.74
CA TYR A 113 -16.18 16.71 11.32
C TYR A 113 -15.59 18.01 10.76
N GLN A 114 -16.21 19.15 11.06
CA GLN A 114 -15.74 20.47 10.64
C GLN A 114 -14.31 20.77 11.14
N ARG A 115 -14.01 20.40 12.38
CA ARG A 115 -12.68 20.61 12.95
C ARG A 115 -11.65 19.69 12.30
N ILE A 116 -12.03 18.46 12.00
CA ILE A 116 -11.17 17.52 11.27
C ILE A 116 -10.83 18.14 9.91
N TRP A 117 -11.84 18.52 9.13
CA TRP A 117 -11.66 19.18 7.83
C TRP A 117 -10.73 20.38 7.89
N HIS A 118 -10.99 21.34 8.79
CA HIS A 118 -10.13 22.52 8.93
C HIS A 118 -8.69 22.20 9.28
N THR A 119 -8.44 21.06 9.95
CA THR A 119 -7.10 20.72 10.41
C THR A 119 -6.36 19.79 9.45
N THR A 120 -7.06 18.92 8.73
CA THR A 120 -6.46 17.87 7.88
C THR A 120 -6.71 18.08 6.40
N GLY A 121 -7.65 18.94 6.01
CA GLY A 121 -8.13 19.05 4.63
C GLY A 121 -8.90 17.81 4.15
N MET A 122 -9.37 16.97 5.09
CA MET A 122 -10.11 15.72 4.85
C MET A 122 -11.34 15.62 5.73
#